data_AF-E6SP26-F1
#
_entry.id   AF-E6SP26-F1
#
_cell.length_a   1.000
_cell.length_b   1.000
_cell.length_c   1.000
_cell.angle_alpha   90.00
_cell.angle_beta   90.00
_cell.angle_gamma   90.00
#
_symmetry.space_group_name_H-M   'P 1'
#
loop_
_entity.id
_entity.type
_entity.pdbx_description
1 polymer ?
#
loop_
_entity_poly.entity_id
_entity_poly.type
_entity_poly.pdbx_seq_one_letter_code
_entity_poly.pdbx_strand_id
1 'polypeptide(L)'
;MKIERLFIYCLLAGTSLFASCSSEDTTDNLVEVLPEGMYPLTFIATKDDGATNTRAAGKDAWSVNDEIGARIGTGTKGTYRIKSTDGKQMENIEPVYWLNTSPTTVTAWYPKDSKNNVSLNNQSGGFADIDFLKAEAKNCSYLTSATLDFKHLLAKVKIKLKTTNSITNLEDAQVSLWGNTMCNYSEGVITGNGTNSYLPTYKEGNGEDATYEALLVPQQINETKFVRILLKNEKEYYYTTTVTLTAGNLHVYEITVNEGPVVVDLAKITGDTYTAKWDCTINGDANTQLAKNIVIKEGVTVTINNVNIKPNGTNHAISGEGNAILVLAGENTVEGNGDYMAGVHAATCITIKGSGKLTATGGTAAPGIGGGYYAKCGDIIIESGTIIANSGTWGGYPSAGIGGMCGNITILGGNITAKAITVAPGIGSGYGSTCGNINIQGGTITAIKGGNNGPYTQEVSIGAGVGGRCGTIEIDAKADVTLK
;
A
#
# COMPACT_ATOMS: atom_id res chain seq x y z
N MET A 1 77.00 -43.98 74.02
CA MET A 1 76.61 -43.20 75.22
C MET A 1 76.08 -41.84 74.74
N LYS A 2 75.02 -41.37 75.39
CA LYS A 2 74.36 -40.06 75.32
C LYS A 2 75.18 -38.86 74.80
N ILE A 3 74.49 -38.00 74.01
CA ILE A 3 74.34 -36.52 74.09
C ILE A 3 75.68 -35.73 73.90
N GLU A 4 75.84 -34.76 72.98
CA GLU A 4 75.36 -33.38 73.11
C GLU A 4 75.52 -32.56 71.81
N ARG A 5 74.55 -31.65 71.61
CA ARG A 5 74.59 -30.52 70.68
C ARG A 5 75.70 -29.56 71.06
N LEU A 6 76.41 -29.01 70.08
CA LEU A 6 76.93 -27.64 70.17
C LEU A 6 76.90 -26.94 68.81
N PHE A 7 76.54 -25.66 68.90
CA PHE A 7 76.30 -24.67 67.85
C PHE A 7 77.58 -24.18 67.15
N ILE A 8 77.37 -23.51 66.01
CA ILE A 8 78.12 -22.34 65.46
C ILE A 8 79.11 -22.55 64.28
N TYR A 9 78.65 -22.04 63.12
CA TYR A 9 79.28 -21.14 62.12
C TYR A 9 80.10 -21.65 60.91
N CYS A 10 79.53 -21.26 59.75
CA CYS A 10 80.13 -20.55 58.61
C CYS A 10 81.31 -21.15 57.84
N LEU A 11 81.03 -21.50 56.57
CA LEU A 11 81.76 -21.03 55.39
C LEU A 11 80.82 -21.17 54.16
N LEU A 12 80.21 -20.09 53.67
CA LEU A 12 80.65 -19.25 52.55
C LEU A 12 80.81 -19.98 51.20
N ALA A 13 79.82 -19.81 50.34
CA ALA A 13 79.99 -19.68 48.89
C ALA A 13 79.00 -18.60 48.40
N GLY A 14 79.52 -17.41 48.09
CA GLY A 14 78.84 -16.34 47.32
C GLY A 14 78.71 -16.75 45.86
N THR A 15 77.83 -16.15 45.05
CA THR A 15 77.78 -14.73 44.65
C THR A 15 76.37 -14.36 44.15
N SER A 16 75.76 -13.24 44.57
CA SER A 16 75.67 -11.92 43.88
C SER A 16 74.83 -11.94 42.58
N LEU A 17 73.91 -11.04 42.22
CA LEU A 17 73.41 -9.73 42.69
C LEU A 17 72.11 -9.40 41.89
N PHE A 18 71.43 -8.33 42.30
CA PHE A 18 70.12 -7.78 41.92
C PHE A 18 69.87 -7.34 40.45
N ALA A 19 68.58 -7.01 40.22
CA ALA A 19 67.93 -6.24 39.14
C ALA A 19 67.35 -7.11 37.99
N SER A 20 66.13 -6.89 37.50
CA SER A 20 65.63 -5.63 36.96
C SER A 20 64.10 -5.65 36.82
N CYS A 21 63.43 -4.53 37.09
CA CYS A 21 62.21 -4.19 36.35
C CYS A 21 62.57 -4.11 34.86
N SER A 22 61.81 -4.79 34.01
CA SER A 22 61.71 -4.44 32.60
C SER A 22 60.23 -4.46 32.23
N SER A 23 59.64 -3.28 32.24
CA SER A 23 58.43 -2.98 31.49
C SER A 23 58.82 -2.79 30.03
N GLU A 24 58.43 -3.71 29.15
CA GLU A 24 58.23 -3.43 27.72
C GLU A 24 56.97 -4.14 27.23
N ASP A 25 56.25 -3.38 26.43
CA ASP A 25 54.82 -3.41 26.14
C ASP A 25 54.60 -3.90 24.71
N THR A 26 53.76 -4.92 24.53
CA THR A 26 52.98 -5.12 23.30
C THR A 26 51.67 -5.84 23.65
N THR A 27 50.63 -5.04 23.91
CA THR A 27 49.22 -5.31 23.57
C THR A 27 48.81 -6.77 23.33
N ASP A 28 48.32 -7.45 24.36
CA ASP A 28 47.30 -8.48 24.17
C ASP A 28 46.41 -8.50 25.41
N ASN A 29 45.10 -8.30 25.23
CA ASN A 29 44.13 -8.33 26.31
C ASN A 29 44.14 -9.73 26.93
N LEU A 30 44.89 -9.97 28.01
CA LEU A 30 44.86 -11.24 28.72
C LEU A 30 43.45 -11.45 29.30
N VAL A 31 42.72 -12.38 28.68
CA VAL A 31 41.42 -12.84 29.16
C VAL A 31 41.66 -13.71 30.38
N GLU A 32 41.54 -13.13 31.58
CA GLU A 32 41.67 -13.86 32.82
C GLU A 32 40.40 -14.70 33.07
N VAL A 33 40.58 -15.97 33.42
CA VAL A 33 39.49 -16.87 33.81
C VAL A 33 39.03 -16.52 35.22
N LEU A 34 37.73 -16.33 35.40
CA LEU A 34 37.13 -16.03 36.70
C LEU A 34 36.76 -17.33 37.45
N PRO A 35 36.85 -17.36 38.79
CA PRO A 35 36.39 -18.49 39.58
C PRO A 35 34.89 -18.79 39.37
N GLU A 36 34.58 -20.07 39.19
CA GLU A 36 33.22 -20.55 38.96
C GLU A 36 32.28 -20.15 40.11
N GLY A 37 31.08 -19.67 39.78
CA GLY A 37 30.05 -19.32 40.76
C GLY A 37 30.26 -18.03 41.55
N MET A 38 31.34 -17.27 41.33
CA MET A 38 31.65 -16.09 42.15
C MET A 38 31.00 -14.79 41.67
N TYR A 39 30.84 -14.62 40.36
CA TYR A 39 30.40 -13.36 39.76
C TYR A 39 29.06 -13.56 39.02
N PRO A 40 27.91 -13.55 39.73
CA PRO A 40 26.61 -13.67 39.07
C PRO A 40 26.33 -12.43 38.23
N LEU A 41 25.64 -12.60 37.10
CA LEU A 41 25.12 -11.48 36.33
C LEU A 41 24.15 -10.68 37.20
N THR A 42 24.38 -9.37 37.26
CA THR A 42 23.45 -8.40 37.81
C THR A 42 23.03 -7.43 36.71
N PHE A 43 21.77 -7.04 36.70
CA PHE A 43 21.26 -6.09 35.72
C PHE A 43 20.05 -5.33 36.22
N ILE A 44 19.78 -4.22 35.55
CA ILE A 44 18.55 -3.44 35.65
C ILE A 44 17.77 -3.65 34.35
N ALA A 45 16.47 -3.89 34.48
CA ALA A 45 15.56 -4.05 33.36
C ALA A 45 14.81 -2.74 33.11
N THR A 46 15.36 -1.89 32.25
CA THR A 46 14.66 -0.70 31.74
C THR A 46 13.78 -1.08 30.57
N LYS A 47 12.77 -0.27 30.28
CA LYS A 47 12.02 -0.38 29.02
C LYS A 47 12.42 0.80 28.15
N ASP A 48 12.73 0.51 26.89
CA ASP A 48 12.94 1.57 25.92
C ASP A 48 11.57 2.11 25.53
N ASP A 49 11.21 3.28 26.06
CA ASP A 49 9.98 4.00 25.72
C ASP A 49 10.01 4.59 24.30
N GLY A 50 11.07 4.35 23.52
CA GLY A 50 11.11 4.44 22.06
C GLY A 50 10.21 5.53 21.48
N ALA A 51 10.57 6.80 21.66
CA ALA A 51 9.93 7.98 21.06
C ALA A 51 8.39 8.06 21.19
N THR A 52 7.89 8.66 22.28
CA THR A 52 6.60 9.40 22.35
C THR A 52 5.29 8.68 21.98
N ASN A 53 5.30 7.38 21.67
CA ASN A 53 4.12 6.63 21.26
C ASN A 53 3.80 5.53 22.28
N THR A 54 3.14 5.92 23.38
CA THR A 54 2.70 4.99 24.42
C THR A 54 1.75 3.93 23.82
N ARG A 55 2.24 2.69 23.69
CA ARG A 55 1.46 1.52 23.27
C ARG A 55 0.56 1.08 24.43
N ALA A 56 -0.45 1.86 24.81
CA ALA A 56 -1.35 1.49 25.92
C ALA A 56 -1.94 0.07 25.76
N ALA A 57 -2.20 -0.59 26.90
CA ALA A 57 -2.81 -1.92 27.04
C ALA A 57 -1.88 -3.15 26.77
N GLY A 58 -0.56 -2.98 26.83
CA GLY A 58 0.44 -4.07 26.71
C GLY A 58 1.26 -4.33 27.96
N LYS A 59 2.46 -4.92 27.79
CA LYS A 59 3.47 -5.06 28.85
C LYS A 59 4.26 -3.75 28.96
N ASP A 60 3.58 -2.69 29.36
CA ASP A 60 4.13 -1.32 29.42
C ASP A 60 4.84 -1.04 30.75
N ALA A 61 4.43 -1.69 31.85
CA ALA A 61 5.11 -1.63 33.16
C ALA A 61 5.60 -3.01 33.62
N TRP A 62 6.62 -3.04 34.48
CA TRP A 62 6.98 -4.28 35.16
C TRP A 62 6.04 -4.52 36.34
N SER A 63 5.76 -5.78 36.60
CA SER A 63 5.03 -6.27 37.76
C SER A 63 6.01 -6.98 38.67
N VAL A 64 5.83 -6.83 39.98
CA VAL A 64 6.54 -7.67 40.95
C VAL A 64 6.23 -9.13 40.62
N ASN A 65 7.26 -9.97 40.64
CA ASN A 65 7.24 -11.38 40.24
C ASN A 65 7.29 -11.69 38.74
N ASP A 66 7.43 -10.70 37.86
CA ASP A 66 7.75 -10.98 36.46
C ASP A 66 9.08 -11.75 36.36
N GLU A 67 9.10 -12.82 35.58
CA GLU A 67 10.29 -13.64 35.40
C GLU A 67 10.93 -13.43 34.01
N ILE A 68 12.23 -13.14 34.04
CA ILE A 68 13.06 -12.80 32.89
C ILE A 68 14.09 -13.91 32.68
N GLY A 69 14.25 -14.33 31.43
CA GLY A 69 15.37 -15.16 31.01
C GLY A 69 16.55 -14.28 30.58
N ALA A 70 17.77 -14.65 30.94
CA ALA A 70 18.96 -13.93 30.51
C ALA A 70 20.15 -14.86 30.24
N ARG A 71 21.09 -14.42 29.40
CA ARG A 71 22.35 -15.12 29.15
C ARG A 71 23.51 -14.15 28.93
N ILE A 72 24.72 -14.63 29.23
CA ILE A 72 25.98 -13.96 28.92
C ILE A 72 26.54 -14.60 27.65
N GLY A 73 26.70 -13.82 26.57
CA GLY A 73 27.18 -14.30 25.27
C GLY A 73 26.33 -15.46 24.73
N THR A 74 27.00 -16.56 24.39
CA THR A 74 26.37 -17.83 23.96
C THR A 74 26.29 -18.86 25.09
N GLY A 75 26.45 -18.43 26.35
CA GLY A 75 26.43 -19.30 27.51
C GLY A 75 25.04 -19.87 27.83
N THR A 76 24.95 -20.53 28.98
CA THR A 76 23.68 -21.05 29.50
C THR A 76 22.69 -19.93 29.81
N LYS A 77 21.40 -20.27 29.85
CA LYS A 77 20.33 -19.36 30.25
C LYS A 77 20.13 -19.41 31.77
N GLY A 78 19.79 -18.26 32.34
CA GLY A 78 19.41 -18.10 33.74
C GLY A 78 18.05 -17.44 33.90
N THR A 79 17.54 -17.50 35.12
CA THR A 79 16.21 -16.99 35.50
C THR A 79 16.33 -15.94 36.60
N TYR A 80 15.65 -14.82 36.40
CA TYR A 80 15.64 -13.67 37.31
C TYR A 80 14.21 -13.18 37.53
N ARG A 81 13.90 -12.71 38.74
CA ARG A 81 12.56 -12.22 39.08
C ARG A 81 12.58 -10.74 39.45
N ILE A 82 11.67 -9.95 38.89
CA ILE A 82 11.52 -8.54 39.21
C ILE A 82 11.00 -8.39 40.65
N LYS A 83 11.70 -7.60 41.49
CA LYS A 83 11.27 -7.26 42.86
C LYS A 83 10.66 -5.87 42.98
N SER A 84 10.93 -4.99 42.03
CA SER A 84 10.46 -3.59 42.03
C SER A 84 9.91 -3.23 40.66
N THR A 85 8.77 -2.53 40.61
CA THR A 85 8.07 -2.17 39.37
C THR A 85 8.87 -1.19 38.49
N ASP A 86 9.90 -0.55 39.02
CA ASP A 86 10.85 0.26 38.26
C ASP A 86 11.94 -0.56 37.53
N GLY A 87 11.94 -1.89 37.71
CA GLY A 87 12.89 -2.81 37.07
C GLY A 87 14.32 -2.75 37.63
N LYS A 88 14.56 -2.01 38.72
CA LYS A 88 15.91 -1.79 39.26
C LYS A 88 16.36 -2.84 40.27
N GLN A 89 15.46 -3.69 40.74
CA GLN A 89 15.77 -4.73 41.72
C GLN A 89 15.35 -6.09 41.20
N MET A 90 16.32 -7.02 41.20
CA MET A 90 16.14 -8.39 40.74
C MET A 90 16.40 -9.39 41.87
N GLU A 91 15.65 -10.50 41.84
CA GLU A 91 15.98 -11.74 42.53
C GLU A 91 16.71 -12.69 41.59
N ASN A 92 17.79 -13.28 42.07
CA ASN A 92 18.48 -14.36 41.36
C ASN A 92 17.76 -15.68 41.68
N ILE A 93 17.14 -16.32 40.69
CA ILE A 93 16.51 -17.64 40.86
C ILE A 93 17.49 -18.72 40.41
N GLU A 94 17.95 -18.61 39.17
CA GLU A 94 18.98 -19.46 38.57
C GLU A 94 19.97 -18.54 37.85
N PRO A 95 20.89 -17.88 38.59
CA PRO A 95 21.77 -16.89 37.99
C PRO A 95 22.80 -17.55 37.05
N VAL A 96 23.14 -16.85 35.98
CA VAL A 96 24.32 -17.13 35.16
C VAL A 96 25.52 -16.36 35.69
N TYR A 97 26.73 -16.86 35.44
CA TYR A 97 27.97 -16.34 35.99
C TYR A 97 28.96 -15.93 34.92
N TRP A 98 29.73 -14.88 35.20
CA TRP A 98 30.85 -14.47 34.37
C TRP A 98 31.99 -15.49 34.47
N LEU A 99 32.45 -16.00 33.32
CA LEU A 99 33.51 -17.01 33.25
C LEU A 99 34.90 -16.42 33.01
N ASN A 100 34.98 -15.19 32.50
CA ASN A 100 36.23 -14.50 32.24
C ASN A 100 36.05 -12.97 32.24
N THR A 101 37.16 -12.25 32.17
CA THR A 101 37.18 -10.78 32.20
C THR A 101 36.83 -10.10 30.87
N SER A 102 36.66 -10.86 29.78
CA SER A 102 36.35 -10.27 28.47
C SER A 102 34.95 -9.65 28.47
N PRO A 103 34.81 -8.39 28.02
CA PRO A 103 33.51 -7.80 27.80
C PRO A 103 32.71 -8.62 26.78
N THR A 104 31.42 -8.80 27.03
CA THR A 104 30.54 -9.57 26.14
C THR A 104 29.13 -8.99 26.09
N THR A 105 28.30 -9.55 25.22
CA THR A 105 26.89 -9.15 25.12
C THR A 105 26.07 -9.89 26.16
N VAL A 106 25.23 -9.18 26.90
CA VAL A 106 24.17 -9.77 27.71
C VAL A 106 22.86 -9.66 26.94
N THR A 107 22.15 -10.78 26.79
CA THR A 107 20.82 -10.83 26.18
C THR A 107 19.80 -11.23 27.23
N ALA A 108 18.65 -10.56 27.25
CA ALA A 108 17.54 -10.93 28.12
C ALA A 108 16.20 -10.84 27.39
N TRP A 109 15.21 -11.58 27.87
CA TRP A 109 13.90 -11.70 27.25
C TRP A 109 12.79 -11.94 28.28
N TYR A 110 11.58 -11.50 27.92
CA TYR A 110 10.37 -11.70 28.72
C TYR A 110 9.22 -12.19 27.83
N PRO A 111 8.44 -13.20 28.29
CA PRO A 111 8.61 -13.97 29.52
C PRO A 111 9.79 -14.95 29.43
N LYS A 112 10.22 -15.51 30.57
CA LYS A 112 11.36 -16.45 30.59
C LYS A 112 11.15 -17.70 29.71
N ASP A 113 9.92 -18.22 29.70
CA ASP A 113 9.59 -19.51 29.11
C ASP A 113 9.20 -19.37 27.63
N SER A 114 9.67 -20.32 26.82
CA SER A 114 9.25 -20.45 25.43
C SER A 114 7.76 -20.79 25.35
N LYS A 115 7.10 -20.25 24.33
CA LYS A 115 5.69 -20.55 24.04
C LYS A 115 5.55 -20.98 22.58
N ASN A 116 4.86 -22.10 22.35
CA ASN A 116 4.58 -22.62 21.01
C ASN A 116 3.10 -22.41 20.67
N ASN A 117 2.80 -22.14 19.40
CA ASN A 117 1.44 -21.96 18.90
C ASN A 117 0.62 -20.95 19.70
N VAL A 118 1.24 -19.83 20.08
CA VAL A 118 0.54 -18.73 20.76
C VAL A 118 -0.48 -18.16 19.80
N SER A 119 -1.76 -18.21 20.17
CA SER A 119 -2.83 -17.66 19.33
C SER A 119 -2.83 -16.13 19.39
N LEU A 120 -2.96 -15.50 18.22
CA LEU A 120 -3.12 -14.06 18.07
C LEU A 120 -4.56 -13.67 17.67
N ASN A 121 -5.46 -14.67 17.52
CA ASN A 121 -6.83 -14.51 17.01
C ASN A 121 -7.81 -13.83 17.98
N ASN A 122 -7.47 -13.73 19.27
CA ASN A 122 -8.31 -13.04 20.23
C ASN A 122 -7.45 -12.16 21.13
N GLN A 123 -7.49 -10.85 20.86
CA GLN A 123 -6.79 -9.83 21.63
C GLN A 123 -7.78 -8.94 22.41
N SER A 124 -9.05 -9.38 22.54
CA SER A 124 -10.11 -8.58 23.16
C SER A 124 -9.87 -8.29 24.65
N GLY A 125 -9.02 -9.08 25.31
CA GLY A 125 -8.62 -8.90 26.71
C GLY A 125 -7.40 -7.98 26.91
N GLY A 126 -6.92 -7.32 25.85
CA GLY A 126 -5.65 -6.58 25.85
C GLY A 126 -4.47 -7.44 25.38
N PHE A 127 -3.25 -6.90 25.49
CA PHE A 127 -2.08 -7.49 24.84
C PHE A 127 -1.10 -8.18 25.80
N ALA A 128 -1.31 -8.09 27.12
CA ALA A 128 -0.31 -8.48 28.13
C ALA A 128 0.26 -9.92 27.97
N ASP A 129 -0.58 -10.89 27.60
CA ASP A 129 -0.17 -12.31 27.48
C ASP A 129 0.69 -12.63 26.26
N ILE A 130 0.64 -11.73 25.26
CA ILE A 130 1.28 -11.87 23.95
C ILE A 130 2.30 -10.75 23.67
N ASP A 131 2.59 -9.88 24.65
CA ASP A 131 3.52 -8.77 24.48
C ASP A 131 4.93 -9.16 24.93
N PHE A 132 5.66 -9.77 23.99
CA PHE A 132 6.99 -10.32 24.20
C PHE A 132 8.07 -9.25 24.09
N LEU A 133 9.09 -9.31 24.96
CA LEU A 133 10.16 -8.32 25.04
C LEU A 133 11.55 -8.94 24.89
N LYS A 134 12.49 -8.17 24.36
CA LYS A 134 13.93 -8.52 24.31
C LYS A 134 14.80 -7.29 24.57
N ALA A 135 15.91 -7.50 25.26
CA ALA A 135 16.98 -6.52 25.45
C ALA A 135 18.34 -7.13 25.11
N GLU A 136 19.25 -6.28 24.61
CA GLU A 136 20.65 -6.62 24.41
C GLU A 136 21.52 -5.45 24.88
N ALA A 137 22.50 -5.76 25.74
CA ALA A 137 23.52 -4.81 26.17
C ALA A 137 24.89 -5.34 25.74
N LYS A 138 25.63 -4.53 24.99
CA LYS A 138 26.97 -4.87 24.49
C LYS A 138 28.04 -4.40 25.46
N ASN A 139 29.23 -5.02 25.38
CA ASN A 139 30.40 -4.65 26.17
C ASN A 139 30.15 -4.66 27.69
N CYS A 140 29.30 -5.56 28.17
CA CYS A 140 29.06 -5.76 29.60
C CYS A 140 30.24 -6.51 30.23
N SER A 141 30.49 -6.29 31.52
CA SER A 141 31.56 -6.93 32.26
C SER A 141 31.11 -7.37 33.66
N TYR A 142 31.91 -8.20 34.32
CA TYR A 142 31.65 -8.67 35.70
C TYR A 142 31.72 -7.57 36.77
N LEU A 143 32.31 -6.41 36.45
CA LEU A 143 32.54 -5.31 37.40
C LEU A 143 31.32 -4.40 37.59
N THR A 144 30.39 -4.41 36.63
CA THR A 144 29.26 -3.47 36.61
C THR A 144 27.96 -4.19 36.30
N SER A 145 26.85 -3.70 36.85
CA SER A 145 25.53 -4.17 36.47
C SER A 145 25.23 -3.74 35.02
N ALA A 146 24.67 -4.67 34.24
CA ALA A 146 24.20 -4.35 32.90
C ALA A 146 22.91 -3.54 32.95
N THR A 147 22.74 -2.58 32.04
CA THR A 147 21.46 -1.91 31.80
C THR A 147 20.84 -2.53 30.55
N LEU A 148 19.67 -3.12 30.70
CA LEU A 148 18.98 -3.84 29.63
C LEU A 148 17.71 -3.10 29.23
N ASP A 149 17.77 -2.43 28.08
CA ASP A 149 16.64 -1.69 27.50
C ASP A 149 15.74 -2.64 26.69
N PHE A 150 14.65 -3.10 27.32
CA PHE A 150 13.70 -4.02 26.70
C PHE A 150 12.85 -3.34 25.63
N LYS A 151 12.71 -4.04 24.49
CA LYS A 151 11.94 -3.63 23.32
C LYS A 151 10.88 -4.68 22.99
N HIS A 152 9.72 -4.24 22.52
CA HIS A 152 8.65 -5.13 22.08
C HIS A 152 9.00 -5.86 20.78
N LEU A 153 8.64 -7.14 20.70
CA LEU A 153 8.95 -8.00 19.57
C LEU A 153 7.84 -8.07 18.52
N LEU A 154 6.61 -7.70 18.89
CA LEU A 154 5.49 -7.58 17.94
C LEU A 154 5.33 -6.14 17.45
N ALA A 155 4.79 -5.98 16.24
CA ALA A 155 4.34 -4.69 15.73
C ALA A 155 2.93 -4.41 16.27
N LYS A 156 2.61 -3.14 16.58
CA LYS A 156 1.25 -2.72 16.94
C LYS A 156 0.63 -1.98 15.77
N VAL A 157 -0.60 -2.32 15.41
CA VAL A 157 -1.40 -1.57 14.42
C VAL A 157 -2.57 -0.93 15.14
N LYS A 158 -2.85 0.34 14.83
CA LYS A 158 -3.97 1.12 15.34
C LYS A 158 -4.74 1.71 14.16
N ILE A 159 -6.03 1.41 14.09
CA ILE A 159 -6.94 1.90 13.06
C ILE A 159 -7.93 2.86 13.71
N LYS A 160 -8.12 4.04 13.12
CA LYS A 160 -9.24 4.95 13.41
C LYS A 160 -10.16 4.97 12.19
N LEU A 161 -11.42 4.61 12.37
CA LEU A 161 -12.43 4.72 11.31
C LEU A 161 -13.08 6.10 11.35
N LYS A 162 -13.34 6.68 10.17
CA LYS A 162 -14.10 7.91 9.99
C LYS A 162 -15.14 7.72 8.89
N THR A 163 -16.18 8.53 8.87
CA THR A 163 -17.09 8.65 7.73
C THR A 163 -17.26 10.12 7.38
N THR A 164 -17.55 10.41 6.12
CA THR A 164 -17.84 11.78 5.65
C THR A 164 -19.27 11.92 5.16
N ASN A 165 -20.10 10.88 5.30
CA ASN A 165 -21.50 10.92 4.93
C ASN A 165 -22.39 10.54 6.11
N SER A 166 -23.67 10.92 6.04
CA SER A 166 -24.64 10.67 7.10
C SER A 166 -25.30 9.30 7.04
N ILE A 167 -24.99 8.49 6.02
CA ILE A 167 -25.63 7.18 5.81
C ILE A 167 -24.79 6.02 6.34
N THR A 168 -23.48 6.20 6.48
CA THR A 168 -22.59 5.16 6.99
C THR A 168 -22.68 5.12 8.50
N ASN A 169 -23.10 3.99 9.04
CA ASN A 169 -23.03 3.76 10.48
C ASN A 169 -21.78 2.95 10.83
N LEU A 170 -20.85 3.58 11.56
CA LEU A 170 -19.64 2.94 12.09
C LEU A 170 -19.82 2.35 13.49
N GLU A 171 -20.99 2.56 14.09
CA GLU A 171 -21.37 1.88 15.32
C GLU A 171 -21.30 0.36 15.11
N ASP A 172 -20.72 -0.35 16.07
CA ASP A 172 -20.51 -1.80 16.02
C ASP A 172 -19.70 -2.33 14.82
N ALA A 173 -18.99 -1.46 14.09
CA ALA A 173 -18.07 -1.90 13.04
C ALA A 173 -17.02 -2.87 13.62
N GLN A 174 -16.80 -3.98 12.92
CA GLN A 174 -15.76 -4.94 13.26
C GLN A 174 -14.58 -4.75 12.34
N VAL A 175 -13.40 -4.56 12.91
CA VAL A 175 -12.15 -4.42 12.17
C VAL A 175 -11.30 -5.66 12.39
N SER A 176 -10.67 -6.12 11.31
CA SER A 176 -9.73 -7.23 11.35
C SER A 176 -8.57 -7.00 10.41
N LEU A 177 -7.41 -7.55 10.74
CA LEU A 177 -6.16 -7.31 10.03
C LEU A 177 -5.62 -8.61 9.46
N TRP A 178 -5.17 -8.58 8.21
CA TRP A 178 -4.53 -9.72 7.58
C TRP A 178 -3.13 -9.95 8.16
N GLY A 179 -2.86 -11.16 8.64
CA GLY A 179 -1.53 -11.53 9.16
C GLY A 179 -1.49 -12.94 9.76
N ASN A 180 -0.34 -13.31 10.34
CA ASN A 180 -0.19 -14.60 11.01
C ASN A 180 -1.15 -14.70 12.21
N THR A 181 -1.93 -15.78 12.24
CA THR A 181 -2.89 -16.06 13.32
C THR A 181 -2.25 -16.64 14.58
N MET A 182 -0.99 -17.06 14.48
CA MET A 182 -0.22 -17.64 15.57
C MET A 182 1.26 -17.21 15.49
N CYS A 183 1.94 -17.31 16.62
CA CYS A 183 3.41 -17.25 16.65
C CYS A 183 4.04 -18.28 17.60
N ASN A 184 5.31 -18.57 17.36
CA ASN A 184 6.19 -19.19 18.34
C ASN A 184 7.13 -18.15 18.94
N TYR A 185 7.39 -18.28 20.23
CA TYR A 185 8.28 -17.44 21.01
C TYR A 185 9.33 -18.27 21.72
N SER A 186 10.61 -17.92 21.55
CA SER A 186 11.69 -18.52 22.34
C SER A 186 12.87 -17.55 22.44
N GLU A 187 13.36 -17.32 23.65
CA GLU A 187 14.57 -16.53 23.91
C GLU A 187 14.61 -15.14 23.23
N GLY A 188 13.48 -14.43 23.26
CA GLY A 188 13.37 -13.12 22.63
C GLY A 188 13.25 -13.15 21.10
N VAL A 189 12.97 -14.31 20.50
CA VAL A 189 12.73 -14.46 19.07
C VAL A 189 11.28 -14.84 18.83
N ILE A 190 10.62 -14.12 17.92
CA ILE A 190 9.27 -14.42 17.44
C ILE A 190 9.35 -14.93 16.01
N THR A 191 8.64 -16.03 15.73
CA THR A 191 8.42 -16.51 14.38
C THR A 191 6.93 -16.70 14.14
N GLY A 192 6.43 -16.22 12.99
CA GLY A 192 5.05 -16.48 12.58
C GLY A 192 4.88 -17.96 12.24
N ASN A 193 3.76 -18.54 12.67
CA ASN A 193 3.36 -19.89 12.27
C ASN A 193 1.87 -19.93 11.90
N GLY A 194 1.47 -21.00 11.21
CA GLY A 194 0.14 -21.13 10.64
C GLY A 194 -0.07 -20.32 9.36
N THR A 195 -1.29 -20.38 8.84
CA THR A 195 -1.72 -19.62 7.67
C THR A 195 -2.13 -18.21 8.05
N ASN A 196 -1.84 -17.24 7.18
CA ASN A 196 -2.37 -15.89 7.34
C ASN A 196 -3.90 -15.90 7.25
N SER A 197 -4.55 -15.08 8.08
CA SER A 197 -5.99 -14.86 8.08
C SER A 197 -6.31 -13.50 8.69
N TYR A 198 -7.60 -13.15 8.75
CA TYR A 198 -8.08 -11.93 9.40
C TYR A 198 -8.14 -12.10 10.91
N LEU A 199 -7.25 -11.38 11.58
CA LEU A 199 -7.14 -11.24 13.03
C LEU A 199 -8.12 -10.17 13.53
N PRO A 200 -9.07 -10.48 14.42
CA PRO A 200 -9.90 -9.49 15.08
C PRO A 200 -9.05 -8.48 15.88
N THR A 201 -9.42 -7.21 15.82
CA THR A 201 -8.79 -6.16 16.62
C THR A 201 -9.44 -6.00 17.99
N TYR A 202 -8.65 -5.59 19.00
CA TYR A 202 -9.14 -5.00 20.24
C TYR A 202 -9.73 -3.62 19.97
N LYS A 203 -10.98 -3.39 20.37
CA LYS A 203 -11.63 -2.08 20.26
C LYS A 203 -11.43 -1.29 21.55
N GLU A 204 -10.80 -0.14 21.47
CA GLU A 204 -10.63 0.80 22.57
C GLU A 204 -11.55 2.00 22.39
N GLY A 205 -12.29 2.37 23.44
CA GLY A 205 -13.26 3.47 23.41
C GLY A 205 -14.56 3.15 22.66
N ASN A 206 -15.40 4.18 22.51
CA ASN A 206 -16.71 4.11 21.87
C ASN A 206 -16.91 5.33 20.95
N GLY A 207 -17.87 5.24 20.02
CA GLY A 207 -18.21 6.34 19.11
C GLY A 207 -17.11 6.67 18.09
N GLU A 208 -17.05 7.93 17.67
CA GLU A 208 -16.14 8.41 16.60
C GLU A 208 -14.65 8.38 16.99
N ASP A 209 -14.34 8.30 18.27
CA ASP A 209 -12.98 8.21 18.79
C ASP A 209 -12.53 6.77 19.07
N ALA A 210 -13.37 5.78 18.80
CA ALA A 210 -13.00 4.38 18.95
C ALA A 210 -11.81 4.02 18.05
N THR A 211 -10.82 3.33 18.61
CA THR A 211 -9.69 2.76 17.88
C THR A 211 -9.75 1.25 17.86
N TYR A 212 -9.20 0.67 16.81
CA TYR A 212 -9.13 -0.78 16.61
C TYR A 212 -7.66 -1.17 16.53
N GLU A 213 -7.21 -1.99 17.47
CA GLU A 213 -5.80 -2.24 17.73
C GLU A 213 -5.48 -3.73 17.73
N ALA A 214 -4.31 -4.12 17.22
CA ALA A 214 -3.82 -5.49 17.37
C ALA A 214 -2.28 -5.53 17.36
N LEU A 215 -1.74 -6.57 17.99
CA LEU A 215 -0.36 -6.99 17.83
C LEU A 215 -0.23 -8.02 16.72
N LEU A 216 0.75 -7.84 15.85
CA LEU A 216 1.03 -8.72 14.72
C LEU A 216 2.51 -9.11 14.69
N VAL A 217 2.78 -10.30 14.16
CA VAL A 217 4.15 -10.74 13.85
C VAL A 217 4.77 -9.79 12.82
N PRO A 218 5.96 -9.23 13.09
CA PRO A 218 6.69 -8.40 12.13
C PRO A 218 6.93 -9.15 10.82
N GLN A 219 6.46 -8.58 9.70
CA GLN A 219 6.57 -9.17 8.38
C GLN A 219 6.30 -8.14 7.29
N GLN A 220 6.71 -8.45 6.06
CA GLN A 220 6.21 -7.75 4.88
C GLN A 220 4.90 -8.40 4.44
N ILE A 221 3.83 -7.60 4.40
CA ILE A 221 2.51 -8.04 3.93
C ILE A 221 2.32 -7.50 2.51
N ASN A 222 2.30 -8.45 1.56
CA ASN A 222 2.03 -8.17 0.14
C ASN A 222 0.54 -8.39 -0.22
N GLU A 223 -0.30 -8.73 0.76
CA GLU A 223 -1.74 -8.85 0.55
C GLU A 223 -2.33 -7.47 0.27
N THR A 224 -3.13 -7.40 -0.78
CA THR A 224 -3.82 -6.16 -1.17
C THR A 224 -4.94 -5.82 -0.23
N LYS A 225 -5.56 -6.75 0.50
CA LYS A 225 -6.66 -6.50 1.45
C LYS A 225 -6.19 -6.55 2.91
N PHE A 226 -5.34 -5.60 3.30
CA PHE A 226 -4.72 -5.62 4.64
C PHE A 226 -5.73 -5.44 5.79
N VAL A 227 -6.67 -4.50 5.67
CA VAL A 227 -7.70 -4.27 6.71
C VAL A 227 -9.06 -4.67 6.17
N ARG A 228 -9.79 -5.51 6.90
CA ARG A 228 -11.19 -5.84 6.64
C ARG A 228 -12.08 -5.13 7.67
N ILE A 229 -13.13 -4.49 7.18
CA ILE A 229 -14.09 -3.73 7.96
C ILE A 229 -15.48 -4.29 7.65
N LEU A 230 -16.14 -4.87 8.64
CA LEU A 230 -17.51 -5.37 8.54
C LEU A 230 -18.42 -4.40 9.30
N LEU A 231 -19.34 -3.76 8.58
CA LEU A 231 -20.34 -2.88 9.18
C LEU A 231 -21.50 -3.69 9.78
N LYS A 232 -22.28 -3.05 10.66
CA LYS A 232 -23.46 -3.65 11.32
C LYS A 232 -24.51 -4.18 10.34
N ASN A 233 -24.59 -3.58 9.14
CA ASN A 233 -25.50 -4.01 8.08
C ASN A 233 -24.91 -5.12 7.18
N GLU A 234 -23.88 -5.82 7.66
CA GLU A 234 -23.19 -6.94 7.00
C GLU A 234 -22.41 -6.57 5.74
N LYS A 235 -22.26 -5.28 5.41
CA LYS A 235 -21.39 -4.85 4.31
C LYS A 235 -19.93 -4.93 4.71
N GLU A 236 -19.14 -5.52 3.83
CA GLU A 236 -17.70 -5.65 3.98
C GLU A 236 -16.92 -4.68 3.11
N TYR A 237 -15.91 -4.06 3.70
CA TYR A 237 -14.97 -3.15 3.07
C TYR A 237 -13.54 -3.63 3.32
N TYR A 238 -12.65 -3.33 2.37
CA TYR A 238 -11.24 -3.67 2.47
C TYR A 238 -10.38 -2.44 2.20
N TYR A 239 -9.45 -2.14 3.10
CA TYR A 239 -8.43 -1.12 2.87
C TYR A 239 -7.20 -1.76 2.26
N THR A 240 -6.78 -1.21 1.11
CA THR A 240 -5.71 -1.81 0.31
C THR A 240 -4.40 -1.06 0.40
N THR A 241 -3.38 -1.68 1.00
CA THR A 241 -2.03 -1.14 1.10
C THR A 241 -1.02 -2.28 1.22
N THR A 242 0.18 -2.09 0.69
CA THR A 242 1.35 -2.88 1.10
C THR A 242 1.85 -2.34 2.43
N VAL A 243 2.23 -3.21 3.35
CA VAL A 243 2.76 -2.79 4.66
C VAL A 243 3.97 -3.61 5.07
N THR A 244 4.96 -2.94 5.65
CA THR A 244 6.09 -3.58 6.34
C THR A 244 5.92 -3.35 7.83
N LEU A 245 5.55 -4.40 8.55
CA LEU A 245 5.40 -4.35 10.00
C LEU A 245 6.76 -4.61 10.65
N THR A 246 7.24 -3.63 11.42
CA THR A 246 8.50 -3.71 12.17
C THR A 246 8.23 -3.88 13.66
N ALA A 247 9.02 -4.73 14.31
CA ALA A 247 8.95 -4.97 15.76
C ALA A 247 9.07 -3.66 16.54
N GLY A 248 8.31 -3.52 17.63
CA GLY A 248 8.37 -2.35 18.51
C GLY A 248 7.62 -1.11 18.03
N ASN A 249 7.24 -1.05 16.75
CA ASN A 249 6.64 0.15 16.19
C ASN A 249 5.10 0.13 16.25
N LEU A 250 4.53 1.32 16.40
CA LEU A 250 3.10 1.60 16.22
C LEU A 250 2.84 2.08 14.79
N HIS A 251 1.95 1.40 14.08
CA HIS A 251 1.50 1.75 12.74
C HIS A 251 0.06 2.27 12.83
N VAL A 252 -0.16 3.54 12.48
CA VAL A 252 -1.47 4.22 12.62
C VAL A 252 -2.10 4.43 11.25
N TYR A 253 -3.37 4.04 11.11
CA TYR A 253 -4.16 4.27 9.89
C TYR A 253 -5.45 5.00 10.24
N GLU A 254 -5.72 6.09 9.55
CA GLU A 254 -7.05 6.71 9.53
C GLU A 254 -7.76 6.30 8.23
N ILE A 255 -8.88 5.59 8.35
CA ILE A 255 -9.59 5.02 7.20
C ILE A 255 -11.00 5.64 7.15
N THR A 256 -11.30 6.31 6.04
CA THR A 256 -12.65 6.78 5.76
C THR A 256 -13.47 5.67 5.09
N VAL A 257 -14.57 5.27 5.72
CA VAL A 257 -15.54 4.32 5.18
C VAL A 257 -16.82 5.08 4.87
N ASN A 258 -17.27 4.93 3.63
CA ASN A 258 -18.49 5.57 3.14
C ASN A 258 -19.32 4.52 2.40
N GLU A 259 -20.51 4.23 2.92
CA GLU A 259 -21.57 3.55 2.19
C GLU A 259 -22.05 4.41 1.01
N GLY A 260 -22.53 3.76 -0.04
CA GLY A 260 -23.01 4.43 -1.25
C GLY A 260 -21.97 4.44 -2.39
N PRO A 261 -22.30 5.08 -3.52
CA PRO A 261 -21.39 5.18 -4.66
C PRO A 261 -20.12 5.94 -4.24
N VAL A 262 -18.96 5.50 -4.74
CA VAL A 262 -17.72 6.26 -4.55
C VAL A 262 -17.88 7.60 -5.25
N VAL A 263 -17.86 8.71 -4.52
CA VAL A 263 -17.93 10.05 -5.11
C VAL A 263 -16.56 10.71 -5.07
N VAL A 264 -16.10 11.15 -6.23
CA VAL A 264 -14.81 11.80 -6.43
C VAL A 264 -15.06 13.25 -6.79
N ASP A 265 -14.47 14.16 -6.03
CA ASP A 265 -14.37 15.57 -6.39
C ASP A 265 -13.07 15.76 -7.18
N LEU A 266 -13.20 15.93 -8.50
CA LEU A 266 -12.05 15.96 -9.40
C LEU A 266 -11.10 17.12 -9.09
N ALA A 267 -11.60 18.24 -8.54
CA ALA A 267 -10.78 19.39 -8.16
C ALA A 267 -9.88 19.11 -6.95
N LYS A 268 -10.24 18.13 -6.11
CA LYS A 268 -9.48 17.73 -4.91
C LYS A 268 -8.43 16.64 -5.16
N ILE A 269 -8.42 16.04 -6.35
CA ILE A 269 -7.40 15.03 -6.70
C ILE A 269 -6.03 15.70 -6.84
N THR A 270 -5.06 15.19 -6.09
CA THR A 270 -3.64 15.55 -6.24
C THR A 270 -3.04 14.81 -7.43
N GLY A 271 -2.29 15.52 -8.28
CA GLY A 271 -1.70 14.97 -9.52
C GLY A 271 -2.60 15.07 -10.76
N ASP A 272 -2.05 14.70 -11.90
CA ASP A 272 -2.66 14.90 -13.21
C ASP A 272 -3.57 13.73 -13.63
N THR A 273 -3.39 12.54 -13.04
CA THR A 273 -4.15 11.34 -13.39
C THR A 273 -4.99 10.85 -12.23
N TYR A 274 -6.28 10.63 -12.47
CA TYR A 274 -7.14 9.85 -11.59
C TYR A 274 -7.38 8.46 -12.19
N THR A 275 -7.02 7.41 -11.45
CA THR A 275 -7.32 6.02 -11.84
C THR A 275 -8.53 5.50 -11.07
N ALA A 276 -9.66 5.36 -11.75
CA ALA A 276 -10.86 4.73 -11.22
C ALA A 276 -10.66 3.22 -11.11
N LYS A 277 -10.48 2.74 -9.88
CA LYS A 277 -10.32 1.31 -9.55
C LYS A 277 -11.63 0.62 -9.17
N TRP A 278 -12.70 1.40 -8.99
CA TRP A 278 -14.01 0.95 -8.53
C TRP A 278 -15.08 1.83 -9.16
N ASP A 279 -16.31 1.32 -9.16
CA ASP A 279 -17.46 2.08 -9.63
C ASP A 279 -17.60 3.39 -8.86
N CYS A 280 -17.65 4.50 -9.59
CA CYS A 280 -17.64 5.82 -8.98
C CYS A 280 -18.39 6.88 -9.80
N THR A 281 -18.75 7.97 -9.13
CA THR A 281 -19.20 9.21 -9.73
C THR A 281 -18.10 10.26 -9.58
N ILE A 282 -17.59 10.78 -10.69
CA ILE A 282 -16.61 11.85 -10.74
C ILE A 282 -17.34 13.16 -11.02
N ASN A 283 -17.36 14.04 -10.03
CA ASN A 283 -17.90 15.38 -10.15
C ASN A 283 -16.79 16.36 -10.53
N GLY A 284 -17.05 17.20 -11.53
CA GLY A 284 -16.24 18.35 -11.89
C GLY A 284 -17.03 19.66 -11.85
N ASP A 285 -16.47 20.68 -12.48
CA ASP A 285 -17.17 21.91 -12.83
C ASP A 285 -17.10 22.09 -14.35
N ALA A 286 -18.26 22.13 -15.01
CA ALA A 286 -18.34 22.24 -16.45
C ALA A 286 -17.69 23.53 -16.98
N ASN A 287 -17.59 24.57 -16.15
CA ASN A 287 -17.03 25.87 -16.51
C ASN A 287 -15.52 25.99 -16.28
N THR A 288 -14.92 25.03 -15.58
CA THR A 288 -13.50 25.08 -15.20
C THR A 288 -12.77 23.88 -15.79
N GLN A 289 -11.99 24.09 -16.86
CA GLN A 289 -11.18 23.03 -17.45
C GLN A 289 -9.99 22.70 -16.53
N LEU A 290 -9.92 21.44 -16.09
CA LEU A 290 -8.82 20.93 -15.27
C LEU A 290 -7.78 20.22 -16.14
N ALA A 291 -6.52 20.42 -15.77
CA ALA A 291 -5.38 19.80 -16.43
C ALA A 291 -5.19 18.33 -16.02
N LYS A 292 -6.16 17.46 -16.31
CA LYS A 292 -6.23 16.09 -15.79
C LYS A 292 -6.63 15.06 -16.83
N ASN A 293 -6.35 13.79 -16.55
CA ASN A 293 -6.90 12.64 -17.27
C ASN A 293 -7.50 11.59 -16.32
N ILE A 294 -8.43 10.80 -16.83
CA ILE A 294 -9.11 9.72 -16.11
C ILE A 294 -8.76 8.38 -16.76
N VAL A 295 -8.33 7.42 -15.96
CA VAL A 295 -8.10 6.03 -16.37
C VAL A 295 -9.11 5.12 -15.69
N ILE A 296 -9.85 4.35 -16.46
CA ILE A 296 -10.88 3.41 -16.00
C ILE A 296 -10.28 2.00 -16.06
N LYS A 297 -10.15 1.33 -14.91
CA LYS A 297 -9.72 -0.08 -14.87
C LYS A 297 -10.77 -0.98 -15.53
N GLU A 298 -10.32 -2.15 -15.98
CA GLU A 298 -11.21 -3.14 -16.58
C GLU A 298 -12.39 -3.49 -15.66
N GLY A 299 -13.60 -3.53 -16.22
CA GLY A 299 -14.84 -3.86 -15.51
C GLY A 299 -15.45 -2.72 -14.69
N VAL A 300 -14.80 -1.55 -14.64
CA VAL A 300 -15.27 -0.42 -13.83
C VAL A 300 -16.28 0.45 -14.59
N THR A 301 -17.34 0.83 -13.88
CA THR A 301 -18.33 1.82 -14.32
C THR A 301 -18.06 3.19 -13.70
N VAL A 302 -17.79 4.18 -14.54
CA VAL A 302 -17.59 5.57 -14.10
C VAL A 302 -18.73 6.44 -14.59
N THR A 303 -19.40 7.12 -13.66
CA THR A 303 -20.30 8.23 -13.96
C THR A 303 -19.50 9.53 -13.96
N ILE A 304 -19.52 10.28 -15.06
CA ILE A 304 -18.97 11.64 -15.08
C ILE A 304 -20.11 12.66 -15.00
N ASN A 305 -19.93 13.67 -14.17
CA ASN A 305 -20.90 14.74 -13.96
C ASN A 305 -20.19 16.10 -13.97
N ASN A 306 -20.50 16.92 -14.97
CA ASN A 306 -19.90 18.24 -15.16
C ASN A 306 -18.35 18.21 -15.25
N VAL A 307 -17.78 17.14 -15.82
CA VAL A 307 -16.33 17.00 -15.96
C VAL A 307 -15.85 17.81 -17.16
N ASN A 308 -14.93 18.77 -16.94
CA ASN A 308 -14.24 19.49 -18.00
C ASN A 308 -12.72 19.28 -17.87
N ILE A 309 -12.10 18.53 -18.77
CA ILE A 309 -10.69 18.13 -18.66
C ILE A 309 -9.91 18.19 -19.98
N LYS A 310 -8.62 18.50 -19.84
CA LYS A 310 -7.59 18.38 -20.88
C LYS A 310 -6.25 18.01 -20.23
N PRO A 311 -5.60 16.88 -20.56
CA PRO A 311 -4.36 16.49 -19.89
C PRO A 311 -3.19 17.46 -20.19
N ASN A 312 -2.25 17.67 -19.25
CA ASN A 312 -1.06 18.50 -19.48
C ASN A 312 -0.06 17.90 -20.50
N GLY A 313 0.00 16.57 -20.61
CA GLY A 313 0.91 15.86 -21.50
C GLY A 313 0.19 15.04 -22.56
N THR A 314 0.95 14.31 -23.37
CA THR A 314 0.42 13.42 -24.42
C THR A 314 -0.36 12.27 -23.81
N ASN A 315 -1.68 12.42 -23.71
CA ASN A 315 -2.58 11.44 -23.11
C ASN A 315 -4.01 11.59 -23.64
N HIS A 316 -4.75 10.48 -23.62
CA HIS A 316 -6.20 10.48 -23.71
C HIS A 316 -6.81 11.25 -22.52
N ALA A 317 -7.91 11.97 -22.72
CA ALA A 317 -8.60 12.59 -21.59
C ALA A 317 -9.29 11.56 -20.70
N ILE A 318 -9.95 10.57 -21.33
CA ILE A 318 -10.46 9.37 -20.66
C ILE A 318 -9.94 8.14 -21.39
N SER A 319 -9.32 7.20 -20.67
CA SER A 319 -8.90 5.90 -21.21
C SER A 319 -9.44 4.73 -20.38
N GLY A 320 -9.80 3.62 -21.04
CA GLY A 320 -10.11 2.34 -20.42
C GLY A 320 -8.99 1.31 -20.65
N GLU A 321 -8.52 0.63 -19.60
CA GLU A 321 -7.48 -0.42 -19.74
C GLU A 321 -8.04 -1.76 -20.28
N GLY A 322 -9.36 -1.91 -20.32
CA GLY A 322 -10.04 -3.10 -20.83
C GLY A 322 -11.46 -2.76 -21.27
N ASN A 323 -12.45 -3.50 -20.76
CA ASN A 323 -13.87 -3.13 -20.89
C ASN A 323 -14.19 -2.02 -19.88
N ALA A 324 -14.52 -0.83 -20.38
CA ALA A 324 -14.88 0.33 -19.56
C ALA A 324 -16.31 0.78 -19.84
N ILE A 325 -17.03 1.20 -18.79
CA ILE A 325 -18.39 1.75 -18.92
C ILE A 325 -18.35 3.21 -18.46
N LEU A 326 -18.72 4.13 -19.35
CA LEU A 326 -18.82 5.56 -19.10
C LEU A 326 -20.29 5.98 -19.06
N VAL A 327 -20.76 6.42 -17.90
CA VAL A 327 -22.11 6.94 -17.70
C VAL A 327 -22.08 8.46 -17.70
N LEU A 328 -22.89 9.08 -18.54
CA LEU A 328 -22.97 10.52 -18.70
C LEU A 328 -24.07 11.09 -17.78
N ALA A 329 -23.67 12.02 -16.92
CA ALA A 329 -24.54 12.93 -16.19
C ALA A 329 -24.06 14.38 -16.40
N GLY A 330 -24.94 15.36 -16.23
CA GLY A 330 -24.57 16.77 -16.43
C GLY A 330 -23.99 17.08 -17.82
N GLU A 331 -23.13 18.09 -17.91
CA GLU A 331 -22.45 18.51 -19.14
C GLU A 331 -20.93 18.30 -19.07
N ASN A 332 -20.41 17.36 -19.86
CA ASN A 332 -19.00 17.00 -19.82
C ASN A 332 -18.26 17.44 -21.08
N THR A 333 -17.02 17.91 -20.92
CA THR A 333 -16.10 18.27 -22.01
C THR A 333 -14.75 17.60 -21.78
N VAL A 334 -14.29 16.79 -22.73
CA VAL A 334 -13.03 16.05 -22.60
C VAL A 334 -12.19 16.23 -23.85
N GLU A 335 -10.94 16.65 -23.68
CA GLU A 335 -10.01 16.92 -24.78
C GLU A 335 -8.74 16.08 -24.65
N GLY A 336 -8.51 15.16 -25.60
CA GLY A 336 -7.21 14.50 -25.71
C GLY A 336 -6.10 15.51 -26.00
N ASN A 337 -4.89 15.26 -25.50
CA ASN A 337 -3.75 16.14 -25.73
C ASN A 337 -2.60 15.36 -26.36
N GLY A 338 -1.92 15.98 -27.33
CA GLY A 338 -0.84 15.38 -28.10
C GLY A 338 -1.30 14.53 -29.30
N ASP A 339 -0.33 13.97 -30.01
CA ASP A 339 -0.57 13.22 -31.24
C ASP A 339 -1.27 11.89 -30.95
N TYR A 340 -2.31 11.58 -31.74
CA TYR A 340 -3.07 10.33 -31.72
C TYR A 340 -3.88 10.08 -30.43
N MET A 341 -3.95 11.06 -29.53
CA MET A 341 -4.65 10.94 -28.26
C MET A 341 -6.12 11.38 -28.38
N ALA A 342 -7.03 10.42 -28.29
CA ALA A 342 -8.47 10.68 -28.31
C ALA A 342 -9.00 11.36 -27.05
N GLY A 343 -10.17 12.01 -27.15
CA GLY A 343 -10.93 12.47 -25.98
C GLY A 343 -11.39 11.30 -25.11
N VAL A 344 -11.92 10.24 -25.73
CA VAL A 344 -12.29 8.98 -25.07
C VAL A 344 -11.71 7.80 -25.84
N HIS A 345 -11.04 6.90 -25.13
CA HIS A 345 -10.40 5.68 -25.66
C HIS A 345 -10.64 4.48 -24.72
N ALA A 346 -10.63 3.26 -25.24
CA ALA A 346 -10.46 2.06 -24.41
C ALA A 346 -9.70 0.97 -25.18
N ALA A 347 -8.93 0.16 -24.45
CA ALA A 347 -8.12 -0.92 -25.03
C ALA A 347 -8.99 -2.06 -25.62
N THR A 348 -10.08 -2.44 -24.95
CA THR A 348 -10.94 -3.57 -25.38
C THR A 348 -12.33 -3.12 -25.79
N CYS A 349 -13.01 -2.34 -24.96
CA CYS A 349 -14.33 -1.82 -25.28
C CYS A 349 -14.65 -0.60 -24.44
N ILE A 350 -15.22 0.43 -25.04
CA ILE A 350 -15.88 1.53 -24.30
C ILE A 350 -17.38 1.45 -24.52
N THR A 351 -18.16 1.37 -23.44
CA THR A 351 -19.62 1.51 -23.48
C THR A 351 -20.00 2.88 -22.92
N ILE A 352 -20.67 3.70 -23.71
CA ILE A 352 -21.13 5.05 -23.32
C ILE A 352 -22.65 5.04 -23.20
N LYS A 353 -23.17 5.50 -22.05
CA LYS A 353 -24.60 5.56 -21.77
C LYS A 353 -24.96 6.70 -20.82
N GLY A 354 -26.23 6.89 -20.53
CA GLY A 354 -26.72 7.89 -19.57
C GLY A 354 -27.40 9.07 -20.25
N SER A 355 -28.03 9.92 -19.45
CA SER A 355 -28.84 11.05 -19.94
C SER A 355 -28.04 12.34 -20.16
N GLY A 356 -26.78 12.39 -19.73
CA GLY A 356 -25.93 13.57 -19.80
C GLY A 356 -25.40 13.87 -21.20
N LYS A 357 -24.64 14.96 -21.27
CA LYS A 357 -23.96 15.44 -22.48
C LYS A 357 -22.45 15.19 -22.39
N LEU A 358 -21.86 14.78 -23.51
CA LEU A 358 -20.42 14.62 -23.69
C LEU A 358 -19.96 15.37 -24.94
N THR A 359 -19.05 16.32 -24.78
CA THR A 359 -18.27 16.89 -25.88
C THR A 359 -16.87 16.29 -25.80
N ALA A 360 -16.55 15.37 -26.70
CA ALA A 360 -15.25 14.70 -26.76
C ALA A 360 -14.47 15.18 -27.98
N THR A 361 -13.27 15.70 -27.76
CA THR A 361 -12.40 16.22 -28.83
C THR A 361 -11.06 15.50 -28.79
N GLY A 362 -10.59 15.02 -29.94
CA GLY A 362 -9.26 14.44 -30.06
C GLY A 362 -8.14 15.49 -30.00
N GLY A 363 -6.95 15.06 -29.64
CA GLY A 363 -5.71 15.77 -29.92
C GLY A 363 -5.34 15.72 -31.41
N THR A 364 -4.11 16.08 -31.75
CA THR A 364 -3.63 16.08 -33.14
C THR A 364 -3.81 14.70 -33.78
N ALA A 365 -4.40 14.64 -34.99
CA ALA A 365 -4.62 13.39 -35.73
C ALA A 365 -5.42 12.30 -34.96
N ALA A 366 -6.26 12.70 -33.99
CA ALA A 366 -6.99 11.77 -33.14
C ALA A 366 -8.53 11.96 -33.21
N PRO A 367 -9.32 10.92 -32.96
CA PRO A 367 -10.77 11.02 -32.89
C PRO A 367 -11.24 11.63 -31.57
N GLY A 368 -12.47 12.12 -31.53
CA GLY A 368 -13.13 12.50 -30.28
C GLY A 368 -13.36 11.28 -29.41
N ILE A 369 -13.89 10.21 -30.01
CA ILE A 369 -14.11 8.91 -29.37
C ILE A 369 -13.51 7.83 -30.28
N GLY A 370 -12.54 7.08 -29.76
CA GLY A 370 -11.92 5.96 -30.48
C GLY A 370 -10.39 5.95 -30.40
N GLY A 371 -9.74 5.55 -31.48
CA GLY A 371 -8.29 5.35 -31.52
C GLY A 371 -7.60 6.13 -32.64
N GLY A 372 -6.51 6.83 -32.31
CA GLY A 372 -5.62 7.42 -33.31
C GLY A 372 -4.78 6.35 -34.01
N TYR A 373 -4.04 6.75 -35.05
CA TYR A 373 -3.28 5.83 -35.91
C TYR A 373 -2.30 4.90 -35.15
N TYR A 374 -1.68 5.39 -34.07
CA TYR A 374 -0.77 4.59 -33.21
C TYR A 374 -1.38 4.24 -31.84
N ALA A 375 -2.66 4.53 -31.63
CA ALA A 375 -3.37 4.33 -30.37
C ALA A 375 -4.68 3.57 -30.64
N LYS A 376 -4.57 2.32 -31.08
CA LYS A 376 -5.71 1.47 -31.43
C LYS A 376 -6.71 1.41 -30.27
N CYS A 377 -7.98 1.63 -30.57
CA CYS A 377 -9.10 1.43 -29.66
C CYS A 377 -9.71 0.04 -29.89
N GLY A 378 -10.36 -0.49 -28.87
CA GLY A 378 -11.23 -1.65 -28.99
C GLY A 378 -12.58 -1.30 -29.62
N ASP A 379 -13.61 -2.02 -29.21
CA ASP A 379 -14.99 -1.78 -29.65
C ASP A 379 -15.55 -0.49 -29.01
N ILE A 380 -16.44 0.18 -29.74
CA ILE A 380 -17.13 1.39 -29.28
C ILE A 380 -18.62 1.07 -29.28
N ILE A 381 -19.24 1.13 -28.11
CA ILE A 381 -20.68 0.92 -27.93
C ILE A 381 -21.29 2.19 -27.36
N ILE A 382 -22.28 2.75 -28.03
CA ILE A 382 -23.04 3.91 -27.55
C ILE A 382 -24.49 3.48 -27.37
N GLU A 383 -24.94 3.44 -26.12
CA GLU A 383 -26.31 3.03 -25.79
C GLU A 383 -27.27 4.24 -25.74
N SER A 384 -26.78 5.39 -25.27
CA SER A 384 -27.58 6.61 -25.06
C SER A 384 -26.69 7.85 -24.81
N GLY A 385 -27.33 9.01 -24.64
CA GLY A 385 -26.69 10.28 -24.28
C GLY A 385 -26.75 11.33 -25.38
N THR A 386 -26.32 12.55 -25.05
CA THR A 386 -26.08 13.60 -26.05
C THR A 386 -24.59 13.72 -26.30
N ILE A 387 -24.11 13.29 -27.47
CA ILE A 387 -22.68 13.16 -27.74
C ILE A 387 -22.29 14.07 -28.90
N ILE A 388 -21.28 14.91 -28.68
CA ILE A 388 -20.60 15.69 -29.71
C ILE A 388 -19.16 15.18 -29.77
N ALA A 389 -18.83 14.41 -30.79
CA ALA A 389 -17.51 13.82 -30.97
C ALA A 389 -16.78 14.53 -32.12
N ASN A 390 -15.74 15.28 -31.80
CA ASN A 390 -14.93 16.02 -32.77
C ASN A 390 -13.57 15.34 -32.94
N SER A 391 -13.15 15.09 -34.18
CA SER A 391 -11.74 14.84 -34.42
C SER A 391 -10.92 16.05 -33.97
N GLY A 392 -9.67 15.84 -33.59
CA GLY A 392 -8.78 16.96 -33.31
C GLY A 392 -8.23 17.62 -34.58
N THR A 393 -7.11 18.31 -34.39
CA THR A 393 -6.43 19.10 -35.43
C THR A 393 -5.70 18.20 -36.45
N TRP A 394 -5.32 18.81 -37.57
CA TRP A 394 -4.54 18.13 -38.60
C TRP A 394 -3.15 17.72 -38.09
N GLY A 395 -2.77 16.47 -38.36
CA GLY A 395 -1.47 15.91 -37.99
C GLY A 395 -0.95 14.84 -38.96
N GLY A 396 -1.29 14.97 -40.26
CA GLY A 396 -0.90 14.01 -41.30
C GLY A 396 -1.78 12.76 -41.40
N TYR A 397 -2.36 12.30 -40.30
CA TYR A 397 -3.28 11.15 -40.25
C TYR A 397 -4.67 11.60 -39.77
N PRO A 398 -5.53 12.15 -40.65
CA PRO A 398 -6.85 12.60 -40.25
C PRO A 398 -7.68 11.46 -39.66
N SER A 399 -8.43 11.76 -38.59
CA SER A 399 -9.24 10.81 -37.83
C SER A 399 -10.71 11.20 -37.86
N ALA A 400 -11.59 10.21 -37.69
CA ALA A 400 -13.02 10.44 -37.62
C ALA A 400 -13.45 11.18 -36.33
N GLY A 401 -14.67 11.68 -36.27
CA GLY A 401 -15.26 12.13 -35.00
C GLY A 401 -15.40 10.97 -34.01
N ILE A 402 -16.01 9.88 -34.48
CA ILE A 402 -16.11 8.58 -33.78
C ILE A 402 -15.43 7.51 -34.63
N GLY A 403 -14.45 6.79 -34.07
CA GLY A 403 -13.77 5.68 -34.72
C GLY A 403 -12.25 5.86 -34.81
N GLY A 404 -11.72 5.96 -36.02
CA GLY A 404 -10.28 5.92 -36.29
C GLY A 404 -9.78 4.49 -36.44
N MET A 405 -8.68 4.14 -35.75
CA MET A 405 -8.19 2.76 -35.65
C MET A 405 -8.90 2.06 -34.49
N CYS A 406 -9.95 1.30 -34.78
CA CYS A 406 -10.80 0.71 -33.74
C CYS A 406 -11.38 -0.65 -34.13
N GLY A 407 -12.01 -1.32 -33.15
CA GLY A 407 -12.87 -2.47 -33.39
C GLY A 407 -14.20 -2.08 -34.03
N ASN A 408 -15.27 -2.76 -33.65
CA ASN A 408 -16.62 -2.46 -34.12
C ASN A 408 -17.14 -1.17 -33.50
N ILE A 409 -17.98 -0.45 -34.25
CA ILE A 409 -18.72 0.72 -33.78
C ILE A 409 -20.19 0.32 -33.75
N THR A 410 -20.79 0.27 -32.56
CA THR A 410 -22.21 -0.04 -32.37
C THR A 410 -22.91 1.14 -31.71
N ILE A 411 -23.94 1.67 -32.35
CA ILE A 411 -24.78 2.75 -31.84
C ILE A 411 -26.20 2.20 -31.68
N LEU A 412 -26.66 2.06 -30.43
CA LEU A 412 -28.00 1.59 -30.10
C LEU A 412 -29.00 2.74 -29.93
N GLY A 413 -28.52 3.94 -29.59
CA GLY A 413 -29.36 5.10 -29.33
C GLY A 413 -28.56 6.38 -29.00
N GLY A 414 -29.29 7.43 -28.62
CA GLY A 414 -28.72 8.74 -28.26
C GLY A 414 -28.92 9.83 -29.34
N ASN A 415 -28.46 11.04 -29.04
CA ASN A 415 -28.38 12.18 -29.96
C ASN A 415 -26.91 12.49 -30.22
N ILE A 416 -26.41 12.09 -31.39
CA ILE A 416 -24.98 12.04 -31.69
C ILE A 416 -24.65 12.99 -32.84
N THR A 417 -23.70 13.89 -32.62
CA THR A 417 -23.03 14.65 -33.68
C THR A 417 -21.58 14.21 -33.75
N ALA A 418 -21.20 13.52 -34.81
CA ALA A 418 -19.83 13.06 -35.03
C ALA A 418 -19.22 13.85 -36.18
N LYS A 419 -18.17 14.63 -35.90
CA LYS A 419 -17.56 15.56 -36.84
C LYS A 419 -16.08 15.27 -37.02
N ALA A 420 -15.68 15.07 -38.28
CA ALA A 420 -14.30 15.21 -38.67
C ALA A 420 -14.00 16.67 -39.06
N ILE A 421 -12.86 17.17 -38.61
CA ILE A 421 -12.33 18.49 -38.99
C ILE A 421 -11.55 18.39 -40.31
N THR A 422 -11.05 17.21 -40.64
CA THR A 422 -10.07 16.94 -41.72
C THR A 422 -10.58 15.86 -42.66
N VAL A 423 -9.79 15.41 -43.65
CA VAL A 423 -10.20 14.41 -44.67
C VAL A 423 -10.46 13.03 -44.04
N ALA A 424 -11.61 12.89 -43.39
CA ALA A 424 -12.06 11.72 -42.66
C ALA A 424 -13.60 11.76 -42.51
N PRO A 425 -14.25 10.60 -42.37
CA PRO A 425 -15.69 10.51 -42.12
C PRO A 425 -16.02 11.04 -40.72
N GLY A 426 -17.26 11.44 -40.49
CA GLY A 426 -17.75 11.72 -39.13
C GLY A 426 -17.70 10.48 -38.25
N ILE A 427 -18.09 9.31 -38.80
CA ILE A 427 -18.06 8.00 -38.14
C ILE A 427 -17.31 6.99 -39.01
N GLY A 428 -16.32 6.30 -38.45
CA GLY A 428 -15.61 5.22 -39.13
C GLY A 428 -14.09 5.39 -39.13
N SER A 429 -13.39 4.93 -40.17
CA SER A 429 -11.92 4.93 -40.19
C SER A 429 -11.33 6.19 -40.83
N GLY A 430 -10.27 6.74 -40.24
CA GLY A 430 -9.48 7.83 -40.83
C GLY A 430 -8.54 7.38 -41.96
N TYR A 431 -7.60 8.26 -42.34
CA TYR A 431 -6.62 7.97 -43.41
C TYR A 431 -5.75 6.77 -43.06
N GLY A 432 -5.65 5.80 -43.98
CA GLY A 432 -4.84 4.58 -43.80
C GLY A 432 -5.23 3.71 -42.59
N SER A 433 -6.34 4.02 -41.91
CA SER A 433 -6.77 3.38 -40.67
C SER A 433 -7.80 2.29 -40.93
N THR A 434 -8.03 1.43 -39.94
CA THR A 434 -9.06 0.38 -40.04
C THR A 434 -10.06 0.45 -38.91
N CYS A 435 -11.34 0.32 -39.25
CA CYS A 435 -12.42 0.11 -38.30
C CYS A 435 -13.10 -1.25 -38.57
N GLY A 436 -13.73 -1.83 -37.54
CA GLY A 436 -14.56 -3.03 -37.68
C GLY A 436 -15.88 -2.73 -38.39
N ASN A 437 -16.91 -3.49 -38.05
CA ASN A 437 -18.26 -3.23 -38.54
C ASN A 437 -18.83 -1.96 -37.89
N ILE A 438 -19.62 -1.20 -38.64
CA ILE A 438 -20.38 -0.07 -38.15
C ILE A 438 -21.85 -0.48 -38.15
N ASN A 439 -22.45 -0.60 -36.97
CA ASN A 439 -23.85 -0.97 -36.78
C ASN A 439 -24.60 0.14 -36.05
N ILE A 440 -25.56 0.78 -36.72
CA ILE A 440 -26.39 1.86 -36.16
C ILE A 440 -27.82 1.33 -36.07
N GLN A 441 -28.25 0.97 -34.86
CA GLN A 441 -29.54 0.34 -34.60
C GLN A 441 -30.63 1.33 -34.16
N GLY A 442 -30.26 2.55 -33.74
CA GLY A 442 -31.21 3.56 -33.30
C GLY A 442 -30.55 4.89 -32.93
N GLY A 443 -31.37 5.88 -32.54
CA GLY A 443 -30.95 7.23 -32.17
C GLY A 443 -31.08 8.27 -33.29
N THR A 444 -30.67 9.50 -32.99
CA THR A 444 -30.55 10.61 -33.95
C THR A 444 -29.08 10.90 -34.16
N ILE A 445 -28.58 10.72 -35.38
CA ILE A 445 -27.16 10.78 -35.71
C ILE A 445 -26.93 11.82 -36.81
N THR A 446 -26.08 12.80 -36.54
CA THR A 446 -25.51 13.70 -37.56
C THR A 446 -24.03 13.35 -37.75
N ALA A 447 -23.72 12.71 -38.87
CA ALA A 447 -22.33 12.43 -39.25
C ALA A 447 -21.86 13.51 -40.24
N ILE A 448 -20.81 14.24 -39.87
CA ILE A 448 -20.25 15.35 -40.64
C ILE A 448 -18.85 14.94 -41.10
N LYS A 449 -18.67 14.74 -42.40
CA LYS A 449 -17.34 14.53 -42.97
C LYS A 449 -16.53 15.81 -42.90
N GLY A 450 -15.22 15.70 -42.77
CA GLY A 450 -14.38 16.89 -42.85
C GLY A 450 -14.07 17.30 -44.29
N GLY A 451 -13.47 18.48 -44.42
CA GLY A 451 -13.20 19.12 -45.70
C GLY A 451 -12.07 18.47 -46.49
N ASN A 452 -11.90 18.92 -47.73
CA ASN A 452 -10.82 18.49 -48.62
C ASN A 452 -9.49 19.12 -48.21
N ASN A 453 -8.39 18.36 -48.29
CA ASN A 453 -7.04 18.87 -48.06
C ASN A 453 -6.09 18.39 -49.17
N GLY A 454 -5.70 19.31 -50.05
CA GLY A 454 -4.88 18.98 -51.22
C GLY A 454 -5.60 18.00 -52.17
N PRO A 455 -4.93 16.92 -52.63
CA PRO A 455 -5.54 15.94 -53.55
C PRO A 455 -6.51 14.97 -52.86
N TYR A 456 -6.63 15.02 -51.54
CA TYR A 456 -7.44 14.07 -50.77
C TYR A 456 -8.84 14.65 -50.50
N THR A 457 -9.86 13.95 -50.96
CA THR A 457 -11.28 14.30 -50.78
C THR A 457 -11.97 13.26 -49.90
N GLN A 458 -12.81 13.72 -48.98
CA GLN A 458 -13.66 12.82 -48.20
C GLN A 458 -15.06 12.80 -48.83
N GLU A 459 -15.47 11.63 -49.30
CA GLU A 459 -16.75 11.47 -49.98
C GLU A 459 -17.87 11.04 -49.02
N VAL A 460 -17.55 10.20 -48.04
CA VAL A 460 -18.52 9.60 -47.13
C VAL A 460 -18.46 10.20 -45.72
N SER A 461 -19.63 10.42 -45.10
CA SER A 461 -19.72 10.86 -43.70
C SER A 461 -19.74 9.69 -42.71
N ILE A 462 -20.07 8.48 -43.17
CA ILE A 462 -19.99 7.23 -42.41
C ILE A 462 -19.25 6.20 -43.28
N GLY A 463 -18.20 5.57 -42.74
CA GLY A 463 -17.47 4.50 -43.41
C GLY A 463 -15.96 4.70 -43.41
N ALA A 464 -15.30 4.39 -44.53
CA ALA A 464 -13.86 4.51 -44.64
C ALA A 464 -13.43 5.88 -45.19
N GLY A 465 -12.41 6.47 -44.57
CA GLY A 465 -11.66 7.59 -45.12
C GLY A 465 -10.68 7.18 -46.21
N VAL A 466 -9.96 8.16 -46.76
CA VAL A 466 -9.01 7.94 -47.85
C VAL A 466 -7.95 6.90 -47.47
N GLY A 467 -7.85 5.81 -48.25
CA GLY A 467 -6.92 4.71 -47.97
C GLY A 467 -7.25 3.87 -46.73
N GLY A 468 -8.34 4.18 -46.03
CA GLY A 468 -8.82 3.42 -44.87
C GLY A 468 -9.71 2.24 -45.28
N ARG A 469 -10.09 1.42 -44.30
CA ARG A 469 -11.04 0.31 -44.47
C ARG A 469 -11.98 0.22 -43.28
N CYS A 470 -13.23 -0.11 -43.54
CA CYS A 470 -14.17 -0.53 -42.52
C CYS A 470 -14.80 -1.86 -42.90
N GLY A 471 -15.37 -2.55 -41.92
CA GLY A 471 -16.15 -3.77 -42.14
C GLY A 471 -17.51 -3.46 -42.79
N THR A 472 -18.53 -4.24 -42.44
CA THR A 472 -19.89 -3.97 -42.91
C THR A 472 -20.45 -2.69 -42.29
N ILE A 473 -21.26 -1.96 -43.04
CA ILE A 473 -21.99 -0.80 -42.55
C ILE A 473 -23.47 -1.13 -42.61
N GLU A 474 -24.10 -1.22 -41.44
CA GLU A 474 -25.51 -1.54 -41.27
C GLU A 474 -26.19 -0.39 -40.52
N ILE A 475 -27.27 0.14 -41.08
CA ILE A 475 -28.09 1.20 -40.49
C ILE A 475 -29.53 0.68 -40.48
N ASP A 476 -30.06 0.44 -39.28
CA ASP A 476 -31.44 0.03 -39.06
C ASP A 476 -32.38 1.19 -39.43
N ALA A 477 -33.55 0.87 -39.98
CA ALA A 477 -34.60 1.83 -40.32
C ALA A 477 -35.10 2.64 -39.12
N LYS A 478 -34.83 2.20 -37.88
CA LYS A 478 -35.14 2.92 -36.64
C LYS A 478 -34.17 4.07 -36.32
N ALA A 479 -33.02 4.14 -37.00
CA ALA A 479 -32.05 5.22 -36.81
C ALA A 479 -32.36 6.41 -37.71
N ASP A 480 -32.40 7.62 -37.14
CA ASP A 480 -32.51 8.87 -37.90
C ASP A 480 -31.10 9.41 -38.20
N VAL A 481 -30.60 9.15 -39.41
CA VAL A 481 -29.22 9.47 -39.80
C VAL A 481 -29.18 10.60 -40.83
N THR A 482 -28.55 11.71 -40.46
CA THR A 482 -28.22 12.83 -41.33
C THR A 482 -26.74 12.82 -41.69
N LEU A 483 -26.43 12.82 -42.98
CA LEU A 483 -25.07 12.90 -43.53
C LEU A 483 -24.82 14.32 -44.04
N LYS A 484 -23.71 14.94 -43.61
CA LYS A 484 -23.29 16.28 -44.04
C LYS A 484 -21.85 16.25 -44.54
#